data_AF-A0A1V5ANQ6-F1
#
_entry.id   AF-A0A1V5ANQ6-F1
#
_cell.length_a   1.000
_cell.length_b   1.000
_cell.length_c   1.000
_cell.angle_alpha   90.00
_cell.angle_beta   90.00
_cell.angle_gamma   90.00
#
_symmetry.space_group_name_H-M   'P 1'
#
loop_
_entity.id
_entity.type
_entity.pdbx_description
1 polymer ?
#
loop_
_entity_poly.entity_id
_entity_poly.type
_entity_poly.pdbx_seq_one_letter_code
_entity_poly.pdbx_strand_id
1 'polypeptide(L)'
;MKATLGIEAIGGIPQHFPKTGIEIIDTTFDPGPPRFWVARITGYYGTENFKREFLYGKRDYSKSNSKGTRGIFVWYVLESGGYYEVSSPHSWHSIERYFCKVSEDGEIVRVDRNEVDVWCMREVMRKAKEKRDGQRQQTNDGD
;
A
#
# COMPACT_ATOMS: atom_id res chain seq x y z
N MET A 1 11.10 -7.41 -10.22
CA MET A 1 11.62 -8.10 -9.02
C MET A 1 10.61 -8.00 -7.88
N LYS A 2 10.67 -8.88 -6.88
CA LYS A 2 9.71 -8.90 -5.77
C LYS A 2 10.42 -8.97 -4.43
N ALA A 3 9.84 -8.36 -3.42
CA ALA A 3 10.25 -8.49 -2.03
C ALA A 3 9.10 -9.04 -1.18
N THR A 4 9.43 -9.68 -0.06
CA THR A 4 8.43 -10.17 0.89
C THR A 4 8.57 -9.41 2.21
N LEU A 5 7.49 -8.79 2.67
CA LEU A 5 7.42 -8.05 3.93
C LEU A 5 6.61 -8.84 4.96
N GLY A 6 7.21 -9.14 6.11
CA GLY A 6 6.52 -9.77 7.24
C GLY A 6 6.13 -8.75 8.29
N ILE A 7 4.88 -8.80 8.76
CA ILE A 7 4.38 -7.99 9.88
C ILE A 7 3.77 -8.92 10.92
N GLU A 8 4.13 -8.77 12.19
CA GLU A 8 3.42 -9.47 13.26
C GLU A 8 2.07 -8.80 13.51
N ALA A 9 0.99 -9.59 13.46
CA ALA A 9 -0.34 -9.16 13.82
C ALA A 9 -0.49 -9.10 15.36
N ILE A 10 -0.18 -7.94 15.94
CA ILE A 10 -0.38 -7.68 17.37
C ILE A 10 -1.77 -7.08 17.60
N GLY A 11 -2.58 -7.75 18.43
CA GLY A 11 -3.93 -7.30 18.76
C GLY A 11 -5.04 -8.22 18.27
N GLY A 12 -4.67 -9.38 17.72
CA GLY A 12 -5.60 -10.24 17.02
C GLY A 12 -5.89 -9.75 15.60
N ILE A 13 -6.62 -10.58 14.86
CA ILE A 13 -6.97 -10.31 13.47
C ILE A 13 -8.44 -9.88 13.42
N PRO A 14 -8.76 -8.69 12.89
CA PRO A 14 -10.15 -8.30 12.68
C PRO A 14 -10.86 -9.29 11.75
N GLN A 15 -12.12 -9.59 12.05
CA GLN A 15 -12.94 -10.44 11.19
C GLN A 15 -13.19 -9.80 9.81
N HIS A 16 -13.16 -8.47 9.72
CA HIS A 16 -13.25 -7.71 8.48
C HIS A 16 -11.86 -7.16 8.12
N PHE A 17 -11.13 -7.90 7.29
CA PHE A 17 -9.94 -7.41 6.61
C PHE A 17 -10.39 -6.86 5.25
N PRO A 18 -9.93 -5.69 4.79
CA PRO A 18 -10.23 -5.22 3.45
C PRO A 18 -9.82 -6.31 2.46
N LYS A 19 -10.80 -6.90 1.79
CA LYS A 19 -10.57 -7.92 0.77
C LYS A 19 -10.14 -7.14 -0.47
N THR A 20 -8.82 -7.06 -0.71
CA THR A 20 -8.18 -6.60 -1.95
C THR A 20 -9.02 -5.65 -2.83
N GLY A 21 -8.69 -4.37 -2.84
CA GLY A 21 -9.37 -3.41 -3.70
C GLY A 21 -8.86 -1.98 -3.54
N ILE A 22 -9.37 -1.09 -4.39
CA ILE A 22 -9.26 0.37 -4.20
C ILE A 22 -10.26 0.73 -3.09
N GLU A 23 -9.89 0.52 -1.84
CA GLU A 23 -10.65 1.05 -0.72
C GLU A 23 -10.12 2.43 -0.36
N ILE A 24 -10.98 3.43 -0.56
CA ILE A 24 -10.77 4.79 -0.03
C ILE A 24 -11.05 4.70 1.46
N ILE A 25 -10.03 4.36 2.24
CA ILE A 25 -10.14 4.39 3.69
C ILE A 25 -9.83 5.82 4.12
N ASP A 26 -10.88 6.57 4.43
CA ASP A 26 -10.76 7.74 5.27
C ASP A 26 -10.34 7.26 6.66
N THR A 27 -9.08 7.47 7.03
CA THR A 27 -8.53 6.99 8.31
C THR A 27 -9.07 7.76 9.51
N THR A 28 -10.05 8.66 9.34
CA THR A 28 -10.55 9.53 10.41
C THR A 28 -11.87 9.09 11.08
N PHE A 29 -12.70 8.22 10.51
CA PHE A 29 -13.96 7.79 11.16
C PHE A 29 -14.42 6.33 10.78
N ASP A 30 -14.74 5.52 11.80
CA ASP A 30 -15.31 4.13 11.81
C ASP A 30 -14.37 2.96 11.41
N PRO A 31 -14.60 1.68 11.87
CA PRO A 31 -13.55 0.85 12.46
C PRO A 31 -12.45 0.60 11.43
N GLY A 32 -11.37 1.38 11.57
CA GLY A 32 -10.34 1.46 10.55
C GLY A 32 -9.71 0.10 10.25
N PRO A 33 -8.88 0.04 9.19
CA PRO A 33 -8.19 -1.19 8.83
C PRO A 33 -7.44 -1.74 10.05
N PRO A 34 -7.28 -3.07 10.14
CA PRO A 34 -6.48 -3.73 11.17
C PRO A 34 -5.22 -2.95 11.52
N ARG A 35 -4.75 -3.01 12.76
CA ARG A 35 -3.54 -2.28 13.17
C ARG A 35 -2.31 -2.56 12.29
N PHE A 36 -2.33 -3.68 11.57
CA PHE A 36 -1.37 -4.05 10.52
C PHE A 36 -2.01 -4.03 9.12
N TRP A 37 -1.37 -3.34 8.17
CA TRP A 37 -1.72 -3.40 6.75
C TRP A 37 -0.56 -2.92 5.88
N VAL A 38 -0.62 -3.28 4.59
CA VAL A 38 0.26 -2.76 3.55
C VAL A 38 -0.62 -2.31 2.39
N ALA A 39 -0.38 -1.12 1.86
CA ALA A 39 -1.10 -0.60 0.72
C ALA A 39 -0.12 -0.10 -0.35
N ARG A 40 -0.39 -0.43 -1.61
CA ARG A 40 0.29 0.16 -2.75
C ARG A 40 -0.26 1.56 -2.98
N ILE A 41 0.62 2.51 -3.19
CA ILE A 41 0.26 3.88 -3.56
C ILE A 41 0.12 3.94 -5.08
N THR A 42 -1.01 4.45 -5.56
CA THR A 42 -1.31 4.52 -7.01
C THR A 42 -1.51 5.93 -7.55
N GLY A 43 -1.34 6.93 -6.68
CA GLY A 43 -1.40 8.35 -7.01
C GLY A 43 -1.95 9.17 -5.85
N TYR A 44 -2.44 10.36 -6.16
CA TYR A 44 -3.15 11.21 -5.20
C TYR A 44 -4.64 10.89 -5.12
N TYR A 45 -5.20 11.16 -3.95
CA TYR A 45 -6.61 11.30 -3.64
C TYR A 45 -6.82 12.69 -3.04
N GLY A 46 -7.38 13.62 -3.82
CA GLY A 46 -7.39 15.04 -3.44
C GLY A 46 -6.00 15.67 -3.48
N THR A 47 -5.76 16.70 -2.67
CA THR A 47 -4.51 17.49 -2.68
C THR A 47 -3.40 16.92 -1.79
N GLU A 48 -3.77 16.25 -0.70
CA GLU A 48 -2.81 15.84 0.34
C GLU A 48 -2.88 14.36 0.72
N ASN A 49 -3.81 13.59 0.17
CA ASN A 49 -3.94 12.17 0.51
C ASN A 49 -3.46 11.28 -0.62
N PHE A 50 -2.93 10.10 -0.29
CA PHE A 50 -2.56 9.10 -1.28
C PHE A 50 -3.74 8.18 -1.58
N LYS A 51 -3.93 7.87 -2.87
CA LYS A 51 -4.77 6.77 -3.31
C LYS A 51 -4.04 5.45 -2.99
N ARG A 52 -4.74 4.57 -2.27
CA ARG A 52 -4.21 3.31 -1.74
C ARG A 52 -4.95 2.12 -2.33
N GLU A 53 -4.20 1.09 -2.67
CA GLU A 53 -4.70 -0.25 -2.99
C GLU A 53 -4.17 -1.22 -1.94
N PHE A 54 -5.04 -1.75 -1.08
CA PHE A 54 -4.62 -2.59 0.04
C PHE A 54 -4.22 -3.99 -0.44
N LEU A 55 -3.05 -4.44 -0.02
CA LEU A 55 -2.51 -5.75 -0.39
C LEU A 55 -3.14 -6.85 0.48
N TYR A 56 -3.35 -8.01 -0.15
CA TYR A 56 -3.64 -9.23 0.60
C TYR A 56 -2.35 -9.78 1.21
N GLY A 57 -2.40 -10.08 2.51
CA GLY A 57 -1.30 -10.73 3.21
C GLY A 57 -1.60 -12.21 3.48
N LYS A 58 -0.62 -13.08 3.23
CA LYS A 58 -0.68 -14.49 3.62
C LYS A 58 -0.36 -14.63 5.09
N ARG A 59 -1.29 -15.23 5.85
CA ARG A 59 -1.17 -15.37 7.30
C ARG A 59 -0.48 -16.68 7.66
N ASP A 60 0.41 -16.62 8.64
CA ASP A 60 1.06 -17.76 9.26
C ASP A 60 0.77 -17.75 10.77
N TYR A 61 0.08 -18.80 11.22
CA TYR A 61 -0.31 -19.01 12.62
C TYR A 61 0.62 -19.99 13.33
N SER A 62 1.70 -20.45 12.70
CA SER A 62 2.62 -21.47 13.23
C SER A 62 3.26 -21.09 14.57
N LYS A 63 3.35 -19.79 14.87
CA LYS A 63 3.86 -19.23 16.13
C LYS A 63 2.77 -18.64 17.01
N SER A 64 1.50 -18.81 16.65
CA SER A 64 0.37 -18.19 17.35
C SER A 64 0.22 -18.75 18.75
N ASN A 65 -0.10 -17.88 19.71
CA ASN A 65 -0.58 -18.33 21.01
C ASN A 65 -2.03 -18.87 20.91
N SER A 66 -2.50 -19.52 21.98
CA SER A 66 -3.86 -20.10 22.04
C SER A 66 -4.99 -19.07 21.93
N LYS A 67 -4.69 -17.78 22.12
CA LYS A 67 -5.66 -16.68 22.02
C LYS A 67 -5.63 -15.99 20.65
N GLY A 68 -4.69 -16.33 19.77
CA GLY A 68 -4.54 -15.69 18.46
C GLY A 68 -4.21 -14.19 18.52
N THR A 69 -3.62 -13.71 19.61
CA THR A 69 -3.35 -12.26 19.82
C THR A 69 -1.92 -11.85 19.50
N ARG A 70 -1.00 -12.82 19.43
CA ARG A 70 0.43 -12.68 19.14
C ARG A 70 0.97 -13.91 18.43
N GLY A 71 2.12 -13.76 17.78
CA GLY A 71 2.80 -14.82 17.05
C GLY A 71 2.12 -15.20 15.73
N ILE A 72 1.21 -14.35 15.24
CA ILE A 72 0.65 -14.48 13.90
C ILE A 72 1.42 -13.54 12.99
N PHE A 73 2.05 -14.06 11.95
CA PHE A 73 2.77 -13.27 10.96
C PHE A 73 1.93 -13.12 9.70
N VAL A 74 1.97 -11.95 9.09
CA VAL A 74 1.30 -11.66 7.84
C VAL A 74 2.34 -11.22 6.82
N TRP A 75 2.43 -12.00 5.75
CA TRP A 75 3.42 -11.84 4.69
C TRP A 75 2.80 -11.20 3.46
N TYR A 76 3.39 -10.11 3.00
CA TYR A 76 2.96 -9.36 1.83
C TYR A 76 4.01 -9.45 0.73
N VAL A 77 3.56 -9.58 -0.52
CA VAL A 77 4.44 -9.54 -1.69
C VAL A 77 4.41 -8.14 -2.29
N LEU A 78 5.58 -7.50 -2.34
CA LEU A 78 5.76 -6.16 -2.88
C LEU A 78 6.49 -6.29 -4.22
N GLU A 79 6.00 -5.59 -5.24
CA GLU A 79 6.55 -5.58 -6.59
C GLU A 79 7.50 -4.39 -6.77
N SER A 80 8.61 -4.61 -7.47
CA SER A 80 9.54 -3.54 -7.87
C SER A 80 8.83 -2.46 -8.69
N GLY A 81 9.24 -1.21 -8.51
CA GLY A 81 8.63 -0.05 -9.18
C GLY A 81 7.31 0.43 -8.54
N GLY A 82 6.88 -0.20 -7.43
CA GLY A 82 5.80 0.29 -6.58
C GLY A 82 6.30 1.07 -5.36
N TYR A 83 5.51 2.05 -4.94
CA TYR A 83 5.58 2.65 -3.61
C TYR A 83 4.48 2.09 -2.73
N TYR A 84 4.80 1.91 -1.46
CA TYR A 84 3.93 1.28 -0.47
C TYR A 84 3.89 2.12 0.79
N GLU A 85 2.74 2.08 1.45
CA GLU A 85 2.61 2.50 2.83
C GLU A 85 2.34 1.28 3.70
N VAL A 86 3.01 1.25 4.85
CA VAL A 86 2.96 0.16 5.80
C VAL A 86 2.48 0.69 7.15
N SER A 87 1.50 0.01 7.73
CA SER A 87 1.16 0.11 9.15
C SER A 87 1.65 -1.16 9.84
N SER A 88 2.64 -1.03 10.72
CA SER A 88 3.28 -2.13 11.43
C SER A 88 3.14 -1.94 12.95
N PRO A 89 2.28 -2.69 13.64
CA PRO A 89 2.17 -2.61 15.09
C PRO A 89 3.39 -3.28 15.73
N HIS A 90 4.12 -2.54 16.56
CA HIS A 90 5.24 -3.07 17.36
C HIS A 90 4.79 -3.46 18.76
N SER A 91 3.68 -2.89 19.24
CA SER A 91 3.07 -3.24 20.52
C SER A 91 1.57 -2.93 20.52
N TRP A 92 0.90 -3.21 21.64
CA TRP A 92 -0.51 -2.85 21.87
C TRP A 92 -0.77 -1.35 21.77
N HIS A 93 0.23 -0.51 22.06
CA HIS A 93 0.11 0.95 22.11
C HIS A 93 0.98 1.66 21.08
N SER A 94 1.79 0.91 20.31
CA SER A 94 2.70 1.47 19.31
C SER A 94 2.45 0.87 17.94
N ILE A 95 2.27 1.76 16.96
CA ILE A 95 2.19 1.45 15.53
C ILE A 95 3.21 2.34 14.84
N GLU A 96 4.06 1.74 14.03
CA GLU A 96 4.91 2.46 13.11
C GLU A 96 4.23 2.52 11.75
N ARG A 97 4.05 3.74 11.22
CA ARG A 97 3.64 3.96 9.84
C ARG A 97 4.82 4.51 9.06
N TYR A 98 5.11 3.89 7.91
CA TYR A 98 6.22 4.30 7.06
C TYR A 98 5.95 4.00 5.59
N PHE A 99 6.71 4.66 4.72
CA PHE A 99 6.69 4.41 3.29
C PHE A 99 7.90 3.57 2.88
N CYS A 100 7.73 2.73 1.88
CA CYS A 100 8.83 1.99 1.28
C CYS A 100 8.61 1.75 -0.21
N LYS A 101 9.70 1.39 -0.89
CA LYS A 101 9.70 0.89 -2.27
C LYS A 101 10.52 -0.40 -2.35
N VAL A 102 10.33 -1.15 -3.42
CA VAL A 102 11.18 -2.30 -3.74
C VAL A 102 12.19 -1.88 -4.80
N SER A 103 13.48 -2.01 -4.48
CA SER A 103 14.59 -1.73 -5.42
C SER A 103 14.59 -2.72 -6.58
N GLU A 104 15.38 -2.42 -7.62
CA GLU A 104 15.56 -3.35 -8.75
C GLU A 104 16.17 -4.67 -8.30
N ASP A 105 17.00 -4.67 -7.25
CA ASP A 105 17.61 -5.87 -6.66
C ASP A 105 16.65 -6.66 -5.76
N GLY A 106 15.43 -6.16 -5.51
CA GLY A 106 14.43 -6.80 -4.66
C GLY A 106 14.53 -6.45 -3.18
N GLU A 107 15.25 -5.38 -2.83
CA GLU A 107 15.34 -4.90 -1.45
C GLU A 107 14.21 -3.95 -1.08
N ILE A 108 13.74 -4.01 0.16
CA ILE A 108 12.75 -3.05 0.69
C ILE A 108 13.51 -1.85 1.24
N VAL A 109 13.34 -0.70 0.59
CA VAL A 109 13.99 0.55 0.98
C VAL A 109 12.95 1.49 1.57
N ARG A 110 13.17 1.99 2.79
CA ARG A 110 12.33 3.03 3.40
C ARG A 110 12.56 4.36 2.70
N VAL A 111 11.48 5.10 2.51
CA VAL A 111 11.51 6.42 1.85
C VAL A 111 10.70 7.41 2.69
N ASP A 112 10.98 8.69 2.50
CA ASP A 112 10.17 9.73 3.10
C ASP A 112 8.90 10.01 2.27
N ARG A 113 8.05 10.86 2.81
CA ARG A 113 6.81 11.27 2.14
C ARG A 113 7.07 12.08 0.88
N ASN A 114 8.10 12.94 0.86
CA ASN A 114 8.40 13.82 -0.27
C ASN A 114 8.76 13.01 -1.52
N GLU A 115 9.48 11.89 -1.36
CA GLU A 115 9.79 10.99 -2.46
C GLU A 115 8.52 10.39 -3.09
N VAL A 116 7.59 9.96 -2.24
CA VAL A 116 6.28 9.44 -2.67
C VAL A 116 5.47 10.53 -3.37
N ASP A 117 5.48 11.76 -2.84
CA ASP A 117 4.80 12.91 -3.44
C ASP A 117 5.33 13.22 -4.84
N VAL A 118 6.67 13.28 -5.00
CA VAL A 118 7.33 13.48 -6.29
C VAL A 118 6.96 12.36 -7.27
N TRP A 119 6.93 11.11 -6.81
CA TRP A 119 6.51 9.97 -7.63
C TRP A 119 5.04 10.11 -8.08
N CYS A 120 4.13 10.43 -7.17
CA CYS A 120 2.71 10.64 -7.47
C CYS A 120 2.51 11.77 -8.50
N MET A 121 3.24 12.88 -8.34
CA MET A 121 3.16 14.02 -9.27
C MET A 121 3.63 13.62 -10.67
N ARG A 122 4.71 12.84 -10.79
CA ARG A 122 5.20 12.31 -12.07
C ARG A 122 4.17 11.40 -12.73
N GLU A 123 3.52 10.53 -11.97
CA GLU A 123 2.47 9.64 -12.49
C GLU A 123 1.25 10.41 -13.01
N VAL A 124 0.85 11.50 -12.33
CA VAL A 124 -0.23 12.38 -12.81
C VAL A 124 0.16 13.04 -14.14
N MET A 125 1.37 13.60 -14.22
CA MET A 125 1.86 14.26 -15.45
C MET A 125 1.99 13.28 -16.61
N ARG A 126 2.47 12.06 -16.36
CA ARG A 126 2.57 10.99 -17.36
C ARG A 126 1.20 10.65 -17.95
N LYS A 127 0.21 10.36 -17.10
CA LYS A 127 -1.16 10.03 -17.52
C LYS A 127 -1.83 11.19 -18.26
N ALA A 128 -1.56 12.44 -17.87
CA ALA A 128 -2.09 13.62 -18.56
C ALA A 128 -1.52 13.78 -19.97
N LYS A 129 -0.22 13.50 -20.15
CA LYS A 129 0.43 13.51 -21.47
C LYS A 129 -0.15 12.43 -22.39
N GLU A 130 -0.25 11.19 -21.90
CA GLU A 130 -0.80 10.06 -22.67
C GLU A 130 -2.22 10.33 -23.19
N LYS A 131 -3.10 10.93 -22.37
CA LYS A 131 -4.45 11.32 -22.80
C LYS A 131 -4.45 12.35 -23.92
N ARG A 132 -3.56 13.35 -23.86
CA ARG A 132 -3.44 14.39 -24.89
C ARG A 132 -2.96 13.81 -26.22
N ASP A 133 -1.99 12.91 -26.17
CA ASP A 133 -1.42 12.29 -27.37
C ASP A 133 -2.42 11.32 -28.02
N GLY A 134 -3.18 10.57 -27.22
CA GLY A 134 -4.24 9.68 -27.72
C GLY A 134 -5.44 10.43 -28.35
N GLN A 135 -5.83 11.59 -27.80
CA GLN A 135 -6.90 12.42 -28.39
C GLN A 135 -6.52 13.03 -29.74
N ARG A 136 -5.23 13.33 -29.97
CA ARG A 136 -4.73 13.86 -31.25
C ARG A 136 -4.70 12.83 -32.37
N GLN A 137 -4.59 11.54 -32.04
CA GLN A 137 -4.60 10.46 -33.05
C GLN A 137 -6.02 10.15 -33.52
N GLN A 138 -7.03 10.18 -32.63
CA GLN A 138 -8.43 9.95 -33.02
C GLN A 138 -9.06 11.01 -33.93
N THR A 139 -8.51 12.23 -33.97
CA THR A 139 -9.05 13.31 -34.81
C THR A 139 -8.51 13.31 -36.24
N ASN A 140 -7.51 12.49 -36.56
CA ASN A 140 -6.82 12.51 -37.85
C ASN A 140 -7.20 11.33 -38.78
N ASP A 141 -8.01 10.38 -38.33
CA ASP A 141 -8.44 9.18 -39.10
C ASP A 141 -9.88 9.28 -39.63
N GLY A 142 -10.44 10.49 -39.69
CA GLY A 142 -11.86 10.74 -40.00
C GLY A 142 -12.12 11.67 -41.19
N ASP A 143 -11.26 11.66 -42.21
CA ASP A 143 -11.44 12.38 -43.49
C ASP A 143 -11.14 11.46 -44.68
#